data_AF-A0A841H352-F1
#
_entry.id   AF-A0A841H352-F1
#
_cell.length_a   1.000
_cell.length_b   1.000
_cell.length_c   1.000
_cell.angle_alpha   90.00
_cell.angle_beta   90.00
_cell.angle_gamma   90.00
#
_symmetry.space_group_name_H-M   'P 1'
#
loop_
_entity.id
_entity.type
_entity.pdbx_description
1 polymer ?
#
loop_
_entity_poly.entity_id
_entity_poly.type
_entity_poly.pdbx_seq_one_letter_code
_entity_poly.pdbx_strand_id
1 'polypeptide(L)'
;MRLDRRGAVLLEAIVAMAILAVAGTAAVTAVAQAADAVRRAEQADTEARRASAFFHAAALWSRGDLDRRLGDRPQGPWRLEVQRPAQEVYDLTLRDSTGARVLLRTSLFRPDSVRGFGS
;
A
#
# COMPACT_ATOMS: atom_id res chain seq x y z
N MET A 1 63.47 18.29 -11.27
CA MET A 1 62.16 18.11 -11.91
C MET A 1 61.71 16.65 -12.16
N ARG A 2 62.38 15.61 -11.62
CA ARG A 2 61.89 14.21 -11.69
C ARG A 2 61.09 13.77 -10.44
N LEU A 3 61.28 14.43 -9.30
CA LEU A 3 60.56 14.17 -8.05
C LEU A 3 59.09 14.64 -8.12
N ASP A 4 58.84 15.77 -8.77
CA ASP A 4 57.49 16.36 -8.92
C ASP A 4 56.53 15.41 -9.67
N ARG A 5 57.05 14.69 -10.68
CA ARG A 5 56.24 13.78 -11.50
C ARG A 5 55.80 12.53 -10.73
N ARG A 6 56.63 12.03 -9.81
CA ARG A 6 56.29 10.87 -8.96
C ARG A 6 55.26 11.25 -7.89
N GLY A 7 55.40 12.43 -7.29
CA GLY A 7 54.41 12.97 -6.34
C GLY A 7 53.05 13.19 -6.98
N ALA A 8 53.03 13.73 -8.21
CA ALA A 8 51.80 13.92 -8.97
C ALA A 8 51.06 12.61 -9.25
N VAL A 9 51.76 11.55 -9.68
CA VAL A 9 51.16 10.24 -9.95
C VAL A 9 50.58 9.59 -8.68
N LEU A 10 51.26 9.70 -7.54
CA LEU A 10 50.75 9.15 -6.28
C LEU A 10 49.48 9.90 -5.83
N LEU A 11 49.47 11.23 -5.95
CA LEU A 11 48.30 12.04 -5.63
C LEU A 11 47.12 11.68 -6.53
N GLU A 12 47.36 11.55 -7.85
CA GLU A 12 46.35 11.15 -8.82
C GLU A 12 45.75 9.78 -8.48
N ALA A 13 46.58 8.79 -8.13
CA ALA A 13 46.11 7.48 -7.71
C ALA A 13 45.26 7.53 -6.44
N ILE A 14 45.68 8.31 -5.43
CA ILE A 14 44.91 8.48 -4.19
C ILE A 14 43.55 9.14 -4.46
N VAL A 15 43.53 10.19 -5.29
CA VAL A 15 42.29 10.87 -5.68
C VAL A 15 41.38 9.92 -6.44
N ALA A 16 41.91 9.16 -7.40
CA ALA A 16 41.14 8.17 -8.16
C ALA A 16 40.55 7.09 -7.26
N MET A 17 41.33 6.56 -6.31
CA MET A 17 40.85 5.59 -5.32
C MET A 17 39.78 6.17 -4.39
N ALA A 18 39.93 7.43 -3.97
CA ALA A 18 38.93 8.09 -3.14
C ALA A 18 37.60 8.27 -3.89
N ILE A 19 37.65 8.72 -5.15
CA ILE A 19 36.47 8.83 -6.01
C ILE A 19 35.82 7.45 -6.20
N LEU A 20 36.63 6.43 -6.48
CA LEU A 20 36.13 5.06 -6.66
C LEU A 20 35.47 4.52 -5.40
N ALA A 21 36.05 4.76 -4.23
CA ALA A 21 35.48 4.35 -2.96
C ALA A 21 34.12 5.03 -2.71
N VAL A 22 34.04 6.35 -2.92
CA VAL A 22 32.78 7.10 -2.78
C VAL A 22 31.72 6.58 -3.77
N ALA A 23 32.08 6.42 -5.04
CA ALA A 23 31.18 5.88 -6.05
C ALA A 23 30.69 4.46 -5.71
N GLY A 24 31.59 3.60 -5.24
CA GLY A 24 31.24 2.24 -4.81
C GLY A 24 30.27 2.22 -3.64
N THR A 25 30.51 3.03 -2.61
CA THR A 25 29.60 3.12 -1.45
C THR A 25 28.23 3.69 -1.82
N ALA A 26 28.18 4.70 -2.69
CA ALA A 26 26.93 5.25 -3.20
C ALA A 26 26.13 4.20 -3.99
N ALA A 27 26.80 3.43 -4.86
CA ALA A 27 26.17 2.36 -5.62
C ALA A 27 25.57 1.28 -4.71
N VAL A 28 26.32 0.81 -3.72
CA VAL A 28 25.84 -0.20 -2.75
C VAL A 28 24.63 0.32 -1.97
N THR A 29 24.67 1.58 -1.53
CA THR A 29 23.56 2.21 -0.81
C THR A 29 22.31 2.31 -1.68
N ALA A 30 22.47 2.70 -2.95
CA ALA A 30 21.35 2.78 -3.89
C ALA A 30 20.70 1.42 -4.12
N VAL A 31 21.49 0.36 -4.27
CA VAL A 31 20.97 -1.02 -4.42
C VAL A 31 20.21 -1.46 -3.18
N ALA A 32 20.75 -1.19 -1.98
CA ALA A 32 20.07 -1.52 -0.73
C ALA A 32 18.72 -0.80 -0.61
N GLN A 33 18.69 0.51 -0.90
CA GLN A 33 17.47 1.31 -0.88
C GLN A 33 16.43 0.84 -1.91
N ALA A 34 16.88 0.45 -3.11
CA ALA A 34 15.99 -0.12 -4.13
C ALA A 34 15.38 -1.44 -3.67
N ALA A 35 16.18 -2.34 -3.08
CA ALA A 35 15.70 -3.61 -2.53
C ALA A 35 14.68 -3.38 -1.40
N ASP A 36 14.93 -2.42 -0.50
CA ASP A 36 13.99 -2.03 0.55
C ASP A 36 12.69 -1.43 0.00
N ALA A 37 12.77 -0.64 -1.08
CA ALA A 37 11.60 -0.09 -1.74
C ALA A 37 10.74 -1.21 -2.37
N VAL A 38 11.37 -2.16 -3.07
CA VAL A 38 10.67 -3.31 -3.66
C VAL A 38 10.00 -4.16 -2.58
N ARG A 39 10.71 -4.52 -1.51
CA ARG A 39 10.13 -5.28 -0.40
C ARG A 39 8.90 -4.60 0.21
N ARG A 40 8.97 -3.28 0.42
CA ARG A 40 7.83 -2.51 0.94
C ARG A 40 6.66 -2.48 -0.04
N ALA A 41 6.94 -2.37 -1.34
CA ALA A 41 5.91 -2.43 -2.38
C ALA A 41 5.23 -3.81 -2.41
N GLU A 42 5.99 -4.90 -2.36
CA GLU A 42 5.43 -6.27 -2.33
C GLU A 42 4.56 -6.54 -1.10
N GLN A 43 4.96 -6.01 0.06
CA GLN A 43 4.17 -6.08 1.29
C GLN A 43 2.85 -5.31 1.15
N ALA A 44 2.90 -4.08 0.62
CA ALA A 44 1.71 -3.26 0.37
C ALA A 44 0.77 -3.92 -0.65
N ASP A 45 1.31 -4.51 -1.71
CA ASP A 45 0.55 -5.25 -2.72
C ASP A 45 -0.14 -6.48 -2.14
N THR A 46 0.56 -7.22 -1.29
CA THR A 46 0.01 -8.40 -0.62
C THR A 46 -1.15 -7.99 0.29
N GLU A 47 -1.00 -6.91 1.04
CA GLU A 47 -2.06 -6.34 1.88
C GLU A 47 -3.26 -5.87 1.05
N ALA A 48 -3.01 -5.13 -0.04
CA ALA A 48 -4.06 -4.66 -0.95
C ALA A 48 -4.84 -5.81 -1.59
N ARG A 49 -4.16 -6.90 -1.99
CA ARG A 49 -4.81 -8.10 -2.53
C ARG A 49 -5.70 -8.78 -1.50
N ARG A 50 -5.26 -8.89 -0.25
CA ARG A 50 -6.07 -9.45 0.84
C ARG A 50 -7.28 -8.57 1.15
N ALA A 51 -7.11 -7.25 1.20
CA ALA A 51 -8.19 -6.29 1.38
C ALA A 51 -9.22 -6.36 0.23
N SER A 52 -8.74 -6.47 -1.02
CA SER A 52 -9.58 -6.63 -2.20
C SER A 52 -10.38 -7.92 -2.18
N ALA A 53 -9.76 -9.05 -1.82
CA ALA A 53 -10.45 -10.33 -1.67
C ALA A 53 -11.55 -10.27 -0.59
N PHE A 54 -11.28 -9.60 0.53
CA PHE A 54 -12.29 -9.34 1.55
C PHE A 54 -13.46 -8.51 1.03
N PHE A 55 -13.19 -7.42 0.30
CA PHE A 55 -14.26 -6.62 -0.31
C PHE A 55 -15.03 -7.37 -1.39
N HIS A 56 -14.39 -8.27 -2.14
CA HIS A 56 -15.10 -9.11 -3.09
C HIS A 56 -16.10 -10.02 -2.36
N ALA A 57 -15.72 -10.60 -1.21
CA ALA A 57 -16.65 -11.34 -0.37
C ALA A 57 -17.74 -10.45 0.25
N ALA A 58 -17.39 -9.24 0.71
CA ALA A 58 -18.35 -8.28 1.25
C ALA A 58 -19.34 -7.77 0.20
N ALA A 59 -18.92 -7.69 -1.06
CA ALA A 59 -19.77 -7.36 -2.19
C ALA A 59 -20.80 -8.44 -2.51
N LEU A 60 -20.72 -9.63 -1.89
CA LEU A 60 -21.74 -10.68 -1.98
C LEU A 60 -22.71 -10.66 -0.79
N TRP A 61 -22.49 -9.81 0.22
CA TRP A 61 -23.39 -9.71 1.36
C TRP A 61 -24.77 -9.22 0.95
N SER A 62 -25.77 -9.80 1.60
CA SER A 62 -27.17 -9.38 1.47
C SER A 62 -27.36 -8.01 2.13
N ARG A 63 -28.48 -7.35 1.80
CA ARG A 63 -28.85 -6.09 2.44
C ARG A 63 -28.97 -6.23 3.97
N GLY A 64 -29.58 -7.32 4.45
CA GLY A 64 -29.70 -7.58 5.89
C GLY A 64 -28.35 -7.81 6.58
N ASP A 65 -27.38 -8.40 5.87
CA ASP A 65 -26.01 -8.54 6.41
C ASP A 65 -25.30 -7.19 6.52
N LEU A 66 -25.47 -6.33 5.52
CA LEU A 66 -24.91 -4.98 5.51
C LEU A 66 -25.53 -4.10 6.61
N ASP A 67 -26.85 -4.16 6.76
CA ASP A 67 -27.57 -3.43 7.82
C ASP A 67 -27.10 -3.88 9.22
N ARG A 68 -26.89 -5.18 9.43
CA ARG A 68 -26.33 -5.71 10.70
C ARG A 68 -24.90 -5.25 10.96
N ARG A 69 -24.17 -4.81 9.94
CA ARG A 69 -22.76 -4.41 10.00
C ARG A 69 -22.56 -2.90 9.92
N LEU A 70 -23.63 -2.10 9.96
CA LEU A 70 -23.55 -0.65 10.04
C LEU A 70 -22.65 -0.18 11.21
N GLY A 71 -21.91 0.89 10.95
CA GLY A 71 -20.90 1.44 11.84
C GLY A 71 -19.51 0.84 11.62
N ASP A 72 -18.61 1.10 12.55
CA ASP A 72 -17.22 0.65 12.51
C ASP A 72 -17.04 -0.64 13.33
N ARG A 73 -16.48 -1.68 12.71
CA ARG A 73 -16.22 -2.98 13.34
C ARG A 73 -14.84 -3.55 12.98
N PRO A 74 -14.12 -4.15 13.95
CA PRO A 74 -12.90 -4.88 13.64
C PRO A 74 -13.23 -6.15 12.82
N GLN A 75 -12.44 -6.43 11.80
CA GLN A 75 -12.50 -7.62 10.94
C GLN A 75 -11.07 -8.14 10.73
N GLY A 76 -10.62 -9.02 11.63
CA GLY A 76 -9.24 -9.50 11.62
C GLY A 76 -8.23 -8.35 11.78
N PRO A 77 -7.30 -8.15 10.84
CA PRO A 77 -6.28 -7.09 10.91
C PRO A 77 -6.81 -5.70 10.48
N TRP A 78 -8.09 -5.58 10.13
CA TRP A 78 -8.67 -4.37 9.58
C TRP A 78 -9.84 -3.85 10.42
N ARG A 79 -10.21 -2.60 10.17
CA ARG A 79 -11.46 -2.01 10.62
C ARG A 79 -12.36 -1.77 9.41
N LEU A 80 -13.55 -2.35 9.44
CA LEU A 80 -14.56 -2.15 8.42
C LEU A 80 -15.58 -1.14 8.94
N GLU A 81 -15.73 -0.04 8.22
CA GLU A 81 -16.79 0.92 8.42
C GLU A 81 -17.83 0.74 7.31
N VAL A 82 -19.09 0.49 7.71
CA VAL A 82 -20.23 0.44 6.79
C VAL A 82 -21.16 1.61 7.08
N GLN A 83 -21.35 2.46 6.08
CA GLN A 83 -22.29 3.58 6.12
C GLN A 83 -23.40 3.34 5.10
N ARG A 84 -24.57 3.92 5.35
CA ARG A 84 -25.71 3.88 4.42
C ARG A 84 -26.11 5.30 4.06
N PRO A 85 -25.40 5.96 3.11
CA PRO A 85 -25.69 7.35 2.73
C PRO A 85 -27.06 7.52 2.08
N ALA A 86 -27.60 6.47 1.45
CA ALA A 86 -28.94 6.45 0.87
C ALA A 86 -29.60 5.08 1.07
N GLN A 87 -30.92 5.00 0.87
CA GLN A 87 -31.70 3.79 1.13
C GLN A 87 -31.14 2.54 0.41
N GLU A 88 -30.60 2.68 -0.79
CA GLU A 88 -30.12 1.56 -1.60
C GLU A 88 -28.61 1.58 -1.80
N VAL A 89 -27.89 2.45 -1.11
CA VAL A 89 -26.43 2.62 -1.28
C VAL A 89 -25.74 2.41 0.06
N TYR A 90 -24.72 1.54 0.04
CA TYR A 90 -23.86 1.25 1.17
C TYR A 90 -22.42 1.64 0.83
N ASP A 91 -21.81 2.48 1.65
CA ASP A 91 -20.40 2.80 1.56
C ASP A 91 -19.62 1.90 2.52
N LEU A 92 -18.69 1.12 1.97
CA LEU A 92 -17.79 0.27 2.73
C LEU A 92 -16.39 0.88 2.68
N THR A 93 -15.83 1.14 3.85
CA THR A 93 -14.45 1.63 4.00
C THR A 93 -13.67 0.64 4.84
N LEU A 94 -12.60 0.09 4.28
CA LEU A 94 -11.67 -0.77 4.99
C LEU A 94 -10.43 0.03 5.35
N ARG A 95 -10.12 0.06 6.65
CA ARG A 95 -8.95 0.74 7.20
C ARG A 95 -8.03 -0.29 7.85
N ASP A 96 -6.78 0.09 8.03
CA ASP A 96 -5.85 -0.68 8.86
C ASP A 96 -6.36 -0.81 10.31
N SER A 97 -5.75 -1.69 11.10
CA SER A 97 -6.16 -1.95 12.49
C SER A 97 -6.12 -0.69 13.37
N THR A 98 -5.23 0.26 13.07
CA THR A 98 -5.13 1.54 13.79
C THR A 98 -6.21 2.55 13.38
N GLY A 99 -6.86 2.33 12.24
CA GLY A 99 -7.86 3.23 11.66
C GLY A 99 -7.27 4.48 10.98
N ALA A 100 -5.94 4.62 10.95
CA ALA A 100 -5.24 5.78 10.42
C ALA A 100 -5.18 5.77 8.89
N ARG A 101 -5.10 4.59 8.26
CA ARG A 101 -4.92 4.45 6.81
C ARG A 101 -6.13 3.76 6.20
N VAL A 102 -6.78 4.43 5.26
CA VAL A 102 -7.78 3.78 4.38
C VAL A 102 -7.04 2.90 3.37
N LEU A 103 -7.36 1.61 3.38
CA LEU A 103 -6.81 0.64 2.44
C LEU A 103 -7.66 0.58 1.17
N LEU A 104 -8.99 0.57 1.34
CA LEU A 104 -9.93 0.45 0.23
C LEU A 104 -11.27 1.07 0.60
N ARG A 105 -11.93 1.71 -0.37
CA ARG A 105 -13.30 2.22 -0.24
C ARG A 105 -14.10 1.83 -1.47
N THR A 106 -15.34 1.42 -1.26
CA THR A 106 -16.27 1.08 -2.34
C THR A 106 -17.71 1.41 -1.95
N SER A 107 -18.56 1.60 -2.94
CA SER A 107 -20.00 1.83 -2.75
C SER A 107 -20.77 0.70 -3.42
N LEU A 108 -21.67 0.07 -2.68
CA LEU A 108 -22.50 -1.04 -3.12
C LEU A 108 -23.94 -0.60 -3.27
N PHE A 109 -24.52 -0.82 -4.44
CA PHE A 109 -25.95 -0.64 -4.66
C PHE A 109 -26.71 -1.92 -4.31
N ARG A 110 -27.80 -1.78 -3.56
CA ARG A 110 -28.69 -2.84 -3.07
C ARG A 110 -30.15 -2.36 -3.12
N PRO A 111 -30.89 -2.63 -4.20
CA PRO A 111 -32.27 -2.18 -4.33
C PRO A 111 -33.16 -2.80 -3.25
N ASP A 112 -34.18 -2.06 -2.81
CA ASP A 112 -35.24 -2.63 -1.96
C ASP A 112 -36.06 -3.62 -2.81
N SER A 113 -36.08 -4.89 -2.42
CA SER A 113 -36.80 -5.97 -3.15
C SER A 113 -38.33 -5.81 -3.14
N VAL A 114 -38.84 -4.65 -2.72
CA VAL A 114 -40.27 -4.34 -2.59
C VAL A 114 -40.85 -3.68 -3.84
N ARG A 115 -40.03 -3.29 -4.84
CA ARG A 115 -40.52 -2.71 -6.10
C ARG A 115 -40.07 -3.51 -7.33
N GLY A 116 -40.89 -4.47 -7.74
CA GLY A 116 -40.79 -5.07 -9.08
C GLY A 116 -41.57 -6.37 -9.22
N PHE A 117 -42.63 -6.32 -10.02
CA PHE A 117 -43.50 -7.43 -10.48
C PHE A 117 -44.65 -7.85 -9.57
N GLY A 118 -45.59 -6.93 -9.36
CA GLY A 118 -47.01 -7.26 -9.22
C GLY A 118 -47.75 -6.84 -10.48
N SER A 119 -48.07 -7.85 -11.31
CA SER A 119 -49.19 -7.99 -12.27
C SER A 119 -49.76 -6.75 -12.96
#